data_AF-A0A914ZA66-F1
#
_entry.id   AF-A0A914ZA66-F1
#
_cell.length_a   1.000
_cell.length_b   1.000
_cell.length_c   1.000
_cell.angle_alpha   90.00
_cell.angle_beta   90.00
_cell.angle_gamma   90.00
#
_symmetry.space_group_name_H-M   'P 1'
#
loop_
_entity.id
_entity.type
_entity.pdbx_description
1 polymer ?
#
loop_
_entity_poly.entity_id
_entity_poly.type
_entity_poly.pdbx_seq_one_letter_code
_entity_poly.pdbx_strand_id
1 'polypeptide(L)'
;MSANNDMSLGEISSEDELQQPRKKLKSLVVVVQPDPKKVQLKQASERTIEKDQSVKNVKEEQKNVAAEIRQQTYQTENILREYRKLLLTNQKIPEQFIEELRKNFNKLLSGATVVNDIVKDQKDAEIEAYKARESRRKLRVKYNASKNH
;
A
#
# COMPACT_ATOMS: atom_id res chain seq x y z
N MET A 1 10.45 -96.81 -20.86
CA MET A 1 11.18 -96.67 -22.13
C MET A 1 10.36 -95.80 -23.06
N SER A 2 11.00 -94.76 -23.63
CA SER A 2 10.74 -94.03 -24.89
C SER A 2 9.37 -94.16 -25.59
N ALA A 3 8.77 -93.13 -26.21
CA ALA A 3 9.15 -91.74 -26.48
C ALA A 3 7.97 -91.03 -27.18
N ASN A 4 8.18 -89.73 -27.46
CA ASN A 4 7.67 -88.95 -28.59
C ASN A 4 6.43 -88.05 -28.38
N ASN A 5 6.77 -86.76 -28.36
CA ASN A 5 6.05 -85.60 -28.88
C ASN A 5 5.09 -85.90 -30.03
N ASP A 6 3.93 -85.23 -30.00
CA ASP A 6 3.42 -84.55 -31.18
C ASP A 6 2.82 -83.20 -30.77
N MET A 7 3.41 -82.13 -31.29
CA MET A 7 2.86 -80.78 -31.27
C MET A 7 1.87 -80.66 -32.43
N SER A 8 0.65 -80.20 -32.16
CA SER A 8 -0.19 -79.59 -33.19
C SER A 8 -0.45 -78.13 -32.81
N LEU A 9 0.09 -77.25 -33.64
CA LEU A 9 -0.12 -75.80 -33.64
C LEU A 9 -1.56 -75.53 -34.11
N GLY A 10 -2.42 -75.15 -33.18
CA GLY A 10 -3.71 -74.52 -33.47
C GLY A 10 -3.56 -73.01 -33.36
N GLU A 11 -3.80 -72.34 -34.47
CA GLU A 11 -3.58 -70.92 -34.69
C GLU A 11 -4.38 -70.01 -33.75
N ILE A 12 -3.77 -68.88 -33.42
CA ILE A 12 -4.32 -67.76 -32.66
C ILE A 12 -5.44 -67.11 -33.48
N SER A 13 -6.64 -66.98 -32.92
CA SER A 13 -7.63 -66.04 -33.46
C SER A 13 -8.44 -65.39 -32.34
N SER A 14 -8.18 -64.08 -32.22
CA SER A 14 -9.13 -63.01 -31.92
C SER A 14 -9.79 -62.97 -30.54
N GLU A 15 -9.20 -62.13 -29.69
CA GLU A 15 -9.85 -61.00 -29.03
C GLU A 15 -11.37 -61.11 -28.82
N ASP A 16 -11.78 -61.30 -27.57
CA ASP A 16 -12.98 -60.64 -27.04
C ASP A 16 -12.81 -60.47 -25.52
N GLU A 17 -11.91 -59.55 -25.15
CA GLU A 17 -11.93 -58.97 -23.81
C GLU A 17 -13.23 -58.17 -23.66
N LEU A 18 -14.10 -58.63 -22.77
CA LEU A 18 -15.26 -57.92 -22.25
C LEU A 18 -14.85 -56.57 -21.62
N GLN A 19 -14.67 -55.55 -22.46
CA GLN A 19 -14.54 -54.16 -22.06
C GLN A 19 -15.91 -53.65 -21.59
N GLN A 20 -16.11 -53.64 -20.28
CA GLN A 20 -17.19 -52.87 -19.67
C GLN A 20 -17.07 -51.40 -20.14
N PRO A 21 -18.16 -50.76 -20.59
CA PRO A 21 -18.11 -49.37 -20.99
C PRO A 21 -17.85 -48.51 -19.76
N ARG A 22 -16.61 -48.05 -19.58
CA ARG A 22 -16.27 -46.97 -18.66
C ARG A 22 -17.06 -45.75 -19.11
N LYS A 23 -18.18 -45.47 -18.43
CA LYS A 23 -18.88 -44.19 -18.53
C LYS A 23 -17.84 -43.11 -18.26
N LYS A 24 -17.44 -42.38 -19.31
CA LYS A 24 -16.58 -41.21 -19.19
C LYS A 24 -17.34 -40.18 -18.36
N LEU A 25 -17.08 -40.15 -17.05
CA LEU A 25 -17.39 -39.00 -16.22
C LEU A 25 -16.57 -37.85 -16.80
N LYS A 26 -17.21 -37.03 -17.65
CA LYS A 26 -16.68 -35.71 -17.98
C LYS A 26 -16.53 -35.03 -16.64
N SER A 27 -15.30 -34.85 -16.17
CA SER A 27 -15.02 -34.00 -15.01
C SER A 27 -15.53 -32.61 -15.39
N LEU A 28 -16.73 -32.28 -14.91
CA LEU A 28 -17.27 -30.94 -15.00
C LEU A 28 -16.33 -30.10 -14.15
N VAL A 29 -15.36 -29.44 -14.79
CA VAL A 29 -14.58 -28.39 -14.16
C VAL A 29 -15.59 -27.28 -13.87
N VAL A 30 -16.16 -27.30 -12.67
CA VAL A 30 -16.95 -26.20 -12.15
C VAL A 30 -15.97 -25.06 -11.97
N VAL A 31 -15.88 -24.19 -12.98
CA VAL A 31 -15.24 -22.89 -12.83
C VAL A 31 -16.10 -22.14 -11.82
N VAL A 32 -15.71 -22.19 -10.54
CA VAL A 32 -16.33 -21.39 -9.49
C VAL A 32 -15.98 -19.95 -9.81
N GLN A 33 -16.87 -19.27 -10.55
CA GLN A 33 -16.72 -17.83 -10.75
C GLN A 33 -16.77 -17.15 -9.38
N PRO A 34 -15.77 -16.33 -9.03
CA PRO A 34 -15.75 -15.68 -7.73
C PRO A 34 -16.97 -14.77 -7.60
N ASP A 35 -17.66 -14.87 -6.46
CA ASP A 35 -18.83 -14.04 -6.17
C ASP A 35 -18.50 -12.56 -6.41
N PRO A 36 -19.17 -11.89 -7.37
CA PRO A 36 -18.84 -10.53 -7.76
C PRO A 36 -18.95 -9.54 -6.60
N LYS A 37 -19.85 -9.79 -5.64
CA LYS A 37 -19.99 -8.94 -4.45
C LYS A 37 -18.82 -9.12 -3.49
N LYS A 38 -18.29 -10.34 -3.38
CA LYS A 38 -17.09 -10.65 -2.58
C LYS A 38 -15.84 -10.01 -3.19
N VAL A 39 -15.71 -10.02 -4.52
CA VAL A 39 -14.61 -9.34 -5.24
C VAL A 39 -14.67 -7.82 -5.01
N GLN A 40 -15.85 -7.21 -5.16
CA GLN A 40 -16.04 -5.77 -4.91
C GLN A 40 -15.70 -5.38 -3.47
N LEU A 41 -16.08 -6.21 -2.49
CA LEU A 41 -15.76 -5.96 -1.09
C LEU A 41 -14.26 -6.06 -0.81
N LYS A 42 -13.55 -7.00 -1.46
CA LYS A 42 -12.10 -7.13 -1.36
C LYS A 42 -11.38 -5.91 -1.94
N GLN A 43 -11.74 -5.48 -3.14
CA GLN A 43 -11.19 -4.27 -3.77
C GLN A 43 -11.46 -3.01 -2.95
N ALA A 44 -12.68 -2.88 -2.39
CA ALA A 44 -13.00 -1.77 -1.49
C ALA A 44 -12.16 -1.81 -0.20
N SER A 45 -11.83 -3.00 0.31
CA SER A 45 -10.91 -3.16 1.45
C SER A 45 -9.50 -2.71 1.11
N GLU A 46 -8.97 -3.14 -0.04
CA GLU A 46 -7.63 -2.74 -0.51
C GLU A 46 -7.54 -1.22 -0.67
N ARG A 47 -8.54 -0.58 -1.30
CA ARG A 47 -8.62 0.88 -1.41
C ARG A 47 -8.65 1.57 -0.04
N THR A 48 -9.37 1.03 0.95
CA THR A 48 -9.34 1.62 2.30
C THR A 48 -7.97 1.54 2.94
N ILE A 49 -7.26 0.42 2.77
CA ILE A 49 -5.91 0.25 3.31
C ILE A 49 -4.94 1.24 2.66
N GLU A 50 -5.03 1.39 1.33
CA GLU A 50 -4.21 2.34 0.57
C GLU A 50 -4.43 3.79 1.03
N LYS A 51 -5.70 4.22 1.17
CA LYS A 51 -6.01 5.57 1.64
C LYS A 51 -5.60 5.79 3.10
N ASP A 52 -5.77 4.80 3.96
CA ASP A 52 -5.30 4.87 5.34
C ASP A 52 -3.77 4.96 5.43
N GLN A 53 -3.04 4.29 4.52
CA GLN A 53 -1.59 4.40 4.43
C GLN A 53 -1.16 5.78 3.93
N SER A 54 -1.86 6.36 2.95
CA SER A 54 -1.61 7.73 2.50
C SER A 54 -1.68 8.73 3.66
N VAL A 55 -2.72 8.65 4.50
CA VAL A 55 -2.86 9.50 5.70
C VAL A 55 -1.66 9.36 6.65
N LYS A 56 -1.15 8.13 6.83
CA LYS A 56 0.03 7.91 7.68
C LYS A 56 1.28 8.54 7.08
N ASN A 57 1.47 8.42 5.77
CA ASN A 57 2.62 8.98 5.08
C ASN A 57 2.66 10.51 5.22
N VAL A 58 1.53 11.19 4.97
CA VAL A 58 1.44 12.65 5.11
C VAL A 58 1.66 13.09 6.56
N LYS A 59 1.16 12.34 7.55
CA LYS A 59 1.43 12.62 8.97
C LYS A 59 2.89 12.49 9.34
N GLU A 60 3.60 11.54 8.74
CA GLU A 60 5.02 11.37 8.99
C GLU A 60 5.82 12.50 8.34
N GLU A 61 5.46 12.89 7.13
CA GLU A 61 6.04 14.06 6.45
C GLU A 61 5.86 15.34 7.27
N GLN A 62 4.67 15.56 7.84
CA GLN A 62 4.40 16.69 8.73
C GLN A 62 5.33 16.70 9.96
N LYS A 63 5.57 15.55 10.58
CA LYS A 63 6.50 15.46 11.72
C LYS A 63 7.92 15.79 11.31
N ASN A 64 8.35 15.30 10.16
CA ASN A 64 9.71 15.54 9.64
C ASN A 64 9.92 17.03 9.38
N VAL A 65 8.98 17.68 8.69
CA VAL A 65 9.04 19.13 8.44
C VAL A 65 8.98 19.92 9.74
N ALA A 66 8.13 19.52 10.69
CA ALA A 66 8.08 20.17 12.01
C ALA A 66 9.39 20.00 12.82
N ALA A 67 10.09 18.88 12.67
CA ALA A 67 11.40 18.67 13.28
C ALA A 67 12.46 19.58 12.62
N GLU A 68 12.45 19.68 11.30
CA GLU A 68 13.38 20.53 10.55
C GLU A 68 13.18 22.02 10.90
N ILE A 69 11.95 22.52 10.91
CA ILE A 69 11.65 23.91 11.29
C ILE A 69 12.17 24.20 12.70
N ARG A 70 11.95 23.30 13.65
CA ARG A 70 12.48 23.47 15.02
C ARG A 70 14.00 23.57 15.03
N GLN A 71 14.70 22.71 14.28
CA GLN A 71 16.15 22.77 14.17
C GLN A 71 16.62 24.10 13.57
N GLN A 72 15.95 24.59 12.51
CA GLN A 72 16.25 25.87 11.89
C GLN A 72 15.97 27.04 12.84
N THR A 73 14.91 26.97 13.66
CA THR A 73 14.61 27.98 14.69
C THR A 73 15.73 28.04 15.71
N TYR A 74 16.19 26.91 16.24
CA TYR A 74 17.30 26.87 17.19
C TYR A 74 18.59 27.45 16.60
N GLN A 75 18.91 27.11 15.34
CA GLN A 75 20.07 27.69 14.66
C GLN A 75 19.96 29.21 14.54
N THR A 76 18.77 29.71 14.16
CA THR A 76 18.51 31.14 14.04
C THR A 76 18.63 31.85 15.37
N GLU A 77 18.10 31.27 16.45
CA GLU A 77 18.21 31.83 17.81
C GLU A 77 19.66 31.92 18.28
N ASN A 78 20.49 30.90 18.00
CA ASN A 78 21.90 30.92 18.36
C ASN A 78 22.65 32.05 17.65
N ILE A 79 22.37 32.23 16.35
CA ILE A 79 22.94 33.31 15.56
C ILE A 79 22.46 34.67 16.12
N LEU A 80 21.18 34.84 16.43
CA LEU A 80 20.67 36.07 17.05
C LEU A 80 21.31 36.37 18.42
N ARG A 81 21.65 35.35 19.22
CA ARG A 81 22.36 35.53 20.50
C ARG A 81 23.78 36.06 20.29
N GLU A 82 24.54 35.49 19.36
CA GLU A 82 25.88 35.99 19.04
C GLU A 82 25.83 37.40 18.43
N TYR A 83 24.84 37.68 17.56
CA TYR A 83 24.59 39.04 17.06
C TYR A 83 24.41 40.05 18.19
N ARG A 84 23.54 39.70 19.15
CA ARG A 84 23.28 40.55 20.31
C ARG A 84 24.53 40.78 21.13
N LYS A 85 25.36 39.76 21.31
CA LYS A 85 26.64 39.87 22.01
C LYS A 85 27.60 40.84 21.30
N LEU A 86 27.74 40.72 19.98
CA LEU A 86 28.58 41.63 19.18
C LEU A 86 28.12 43.09 19.30
N LEU A 87 26.81 43.34 19.19
CA LEU A 87 26.22 44.66 19.38
C LEU A 87 26.55 45.25 20.76
N LEU A 88 26.39 44.45 21.83
CA LEU A 88 26.67 44.91 23.19
C LEU A 88 28.15 45.21 23.43
N THR A 89 29.04 44.57 22.68
CA THR A 89 30.50 44.79 22.76
C THR A 89 31.01 45.89 21.84
N ASN A 90 30.14 46.61 21.12
CA ASN A 90 30.50 47.60 20.09
C ASN A 90 31.46 47.05 19.01
N GLN A 91 31.44 45.73 18.79
CA GLN A 91 32.23 45.09 17.75
C GLN A 91 31.54 45.26 16.40
N LYS A 92 32.32 45.49 15.35
CA LYS A 92 31.80 45.53 13.98
C LYS A 92 31.17 44.18 13.65
N ILE A 93 29.89 44.18 13.29
CA ILE A 93 29.19 42.97 12.87
C ILE A 93 29.77 42.52 11.52
N PRO A 94 30.22 41.26 11.38
CA PRO A 94 30.63 40.71 10.09
C PRO A 94 29.44 40.63 9.14
N GLU A 95 29.65 40.98 7.87
CA GLU A 95 28.61 40.91 6.84
C GLU A 95 28.08 39.49 6.63
N GLN A 96 28.97 38.49 6.72
CA GLN A 96 28.63 37.07 6.70
C GLN A 96 27.55 36.70 7.73
N PHE A 97 27.54 37.38 8.87
CA PHE A 97 26.58 37.14 9.94
C PHE A 97 25.15 37.56 9.53
N ILE A 98 25.04 38.68 8.82
CA ILE A 98 23.77 39.19 8.30
C ILE A 98 23.27 38.28 7.17
N GLU A 99 24.17 37.80 6.32
CA GLU A 99 23.84 36.84 5.27
C GLU A 99 23.33 35.51 5.83
N GLU A 100 23.98 34.96 6.86
CA GLU A 100 23.54 33.73 7.54
C GLU A 100 22.17 33.89 8.19
N LEU A 101 21.92 35.02 8.87
CA LEU A 101 20.60 35.34 9.41
C LEU A 101 19.55 35.38 8.31
N ARG A 102 19.80 36.13 7.24
CA ARG A 102 18.86 36.24 6.11
C ARG A 102 18.58 34.87 5.49
N LYS A 103 19.60 34.04 5.30
CA LYS A 103 19.45 32.68 4.78
C LYS A 103 18.57 31.82 5.68
N ASN A 104 18.77 31.86 7.00
CA ASN A 104 17.98 31.07 7.93
C ASN A 104 16.54 31.58 8.07
N PHE A 105 16.30 32.89 8.05
CA PHE A 105 14.95 33.44 7.98
C PHE A 105 14.22 33.02 6.71
N ASN A 106 14.87 33.05 5.54
CA ASN A 106 14.28 32.60 4.29
C ASN A 106 13.92 31.10 4.35
N LYS A 107 14.77 30.26 4.95
CA LYS A 107 14.47 28.85 5.18
C LYS A 107 13.24 28.66 6.07
N LEU A 108 13.17 29.36 7.21
CA LEU A 108 12.01 29.31 8.10
C LEU A 108 10.71 29.73 7.39
N LEU A 109 10.76 30.79 6.57
CA LEU A 109 9.63 31.22 5.77
C LEU A 109 9.20 30.16 4.76
N SER A 110 10.15 29.54 4.06
CA SER A 110 9.85 28.42 3.14
C SER A 110 9.30 27.19 3.86
N GLY A 111 9.76 26.91 5.09
CA GLY A 111 9.19 25.85 5.92
C GLY A 111 7.73 26.13 6.27
N ALA A 112 7.38 27.38 6.58
CA ALA A 112 5.99 27.75 6.87
C ALA A 112 5.05 27.55 5.66
N THR A 113 5.52 27.82 4.44
CA THR A 113 4.74 27.54 3.23
C THR A 113 4.54 26.04 3.01
N VAL A 114 5.61 25.24 3.18
CA VAL A 114 5.54 23.77 3.06
C VAL A 114 4.59 23.16 4.09
N VAL A 115 4.56 23.68 5.32
CA VAL A 115 3.61 23.24 6.35
C VAL A 115 2.16 23.48 5.93
N ASN A 116 1.86 24.61 5.29
CA ASN A 116 0.50 24.87 4.81
C ASN A 116 0.06 23.85 3.75
N ASP A 117 0.95 23.50 2.82
CA ASP A 117 0.67 22.51 1.78
C ASP A 117 0.46 21.12 2.39
N ILE A 118 1.32 20.70 3.32
CA ILE A 118 1.18 19.41 4.02
C ILE A 118 -0.13 19.33 4.81
N VAL A 119 -0.54 20.42 5.47
CA VAL A 119 -1.83 20.46 6.19
C VAL A 119 -3.00 20.29 5.24
N LYS A 120 -2.92 20.87 4.04
CA LYS A 120 -3.93 20.69 3.00
C LYS A 120 -3.96 19.24 2.52
N ASP A 121 -2.81 18.68 2.17
CA ASP A 121 -2.69 17.29 1.72
C ASP A 121 -3.17 16.30 2.79
N GLN A 122 -2.93 16.60 4.07
CA GLN A 122 -3.44 15.79 5.17
C GLN A 122 -4.97 15.79 5.20
N LYS A 123 -5.60 16.97 5.10
CA LYS A 123 -7.06 17.07 5.09
C LYS A 123 -7.65 16.34 3.90
N ASP A 124 -7.06 16.49 2.72
CA ASP A 124 -7.52 15.83 1.51
C ASP A 124 -7.39 14.30 1.64
N ALA A 125 -6.25 13.79 2.12
CA ALA A 125 -6.05 12.37 2.39
C ALA A 125 -7.04 11.82 3.43
N GLU A 126 -7.32 12.56 4.51
CA GLU A 126 -8.28 12.16 5.53
C GLU A 126 -9.72 12.11 4.99
N ILE A 127 -10.12 13.09 4.16
CA ILE A 127 -11.42 13.10 3.49
C ILE A 127 -11.57 11.91 2.55
N GLU A 128 -10.54 11.61 1.75
CA GLU A 128 -10.56 10.46 0.84
C GLU A 128 -10.62 9.13 1.59
N ALA A 129 -9.85 8.98 2.66
CA ALA A 129 -9.90 7.80 3.52
C ALA A 129 -11.28 7.61 4.14
N TYR A 130 -11.91 8.68 4.61
CA TYR A 130 -13.29 8.64 5.12
C TYR A 130 -14.27 8.18 4.04
N LYS A 131 -14.23 8.75 2.84
CA LYS A 131 -15.10 8.36 1.71
C LYS A 131 -14.92 6.89 1.33
N ALA A 132 -13.67 6.40 1.33
CA ALA A 132 -13.37 5.00 1.05
C ALA A 132 -13.96 4.06 2.13
N ARG A 133 -13.77 4.39 3.41
CA ARG A 133 -14.30 3.61 4.54
C ARG A 133 -15.82 3.54 4.52
N GLU A 134 -16.48 4.66 4.26
CA GLU A 134 -17.94 4.73 4.18
C GLU A 134 -18.49 3.93 2.99
N SER A 135 -17.82 4.01 1.84
CA SER A 135 -18.17 3.22 0.65
C SER A 135 -18.04 1.71 0.92
N ARG A 136 -16.94 1.29 1.56
CA ARG A 136 -16.73 -0.11 1.98
C ARG A 136 -17.78 -0.57 2.98
N ARG A 137 -18.14 0.27 3.97
CA ARG A 137 -19.19 -0.02 4.95
C ARG A 137 -20.52 -0.28 4.26
N LYS A 138 -20.94 0.59 3.33
CA LYS A 138 -22.19 0.42 2.55
C LYS A 138 -22.19 -0.88 1.75
N LEU A 139 -21.08 -1.20 1.07
CA LEU A 139 -20.91 -2.47 0.36
C LEU A 139 -21.04 -3.68 1.28
N ARG A 140 -20.40 -3.63 2.47
CA ARG A 140 -20.46 -4.71 3.46
C ARG A 140 -21.89 -4.97 3.96
N VAL A 141 -22.65 -3.90 4.23
CA VAL A 141 -24.05 -4.02 4.65
C VAL A 141 -24.89 -4.68 3.55
N LYS A 142 -24.76 -4.24 2.29
CA LYS A 142 -25.46 -4.85 1.15
C LYS A 142 -25.08 -6.32 0.94
N TYR A 143 -23.79 -6.65 1.09
CA TYR A 143 -23.32 -8.03 0.97
C TYR A 143 -23.94 -8.94 2.04
N ASN A 144 -23.92 -8.50 3.30
CA ASN A 144 -24.49 -9.27 4.41
C ASN A 144 -26.00 -9.46 4.25
N ALA A 145 -26.74 -8.42 3.85
CA ALA A 145 -28.16 -8.53 3.56
C ALA A 145 -28.45 -9.56 2.46
N SER A 146 -27.64 -9.58 1.40
CA SER A 146 -27.76 -10.56 0.31
C SER A 146 -27.36 -11.99 0.70
N LYS A 147 -26.62 -12.20 1.79
CA LYS A 147 -26.21 -13.53 2.24
C LYS A 147 -27.26 -14.19 3.14
N ASN A 148 -28.16 -13.38 3.70
CA ASN A 148 -29.22 -13.82 4.62
C ASN A 148 -30.56 -14.07 3.91
N HIS A 149 -30.62 -13.89 2.59
CA HIS A 149 -31.74 -14.18 1.70
C HIS A 149 -31.29 -15.18 0.63
#